data_AF-A0A6J2Y0Y1-F1
#
_entry.id   AF-A0A6J2Y0Y1-F1
#
_cell.length_a   1.000
_cell.length_b   1.000
_cell.length_c   1.000
_cell.angle_alpha   90.00
_cell.angle_beta   90.00
_cell.angle_gamma   90.00
#
_symmetry.space_group_name_H-M   'P 1'
#
loop_
_entity.id
_entity.type
_entity.pdbx_description
1 polymer ?
#
loop_
_entity_poly.entity_id
_entity_poly.type
_entity_poly.pdbx_seq_one_letter_code
_entity_poly.pdbx_strand_id
1 'polypeptide(L)'
;MGSHTSSHQRLKSISSRTFDFTEVVDFEFSDSGTASDDPKVINNFNLPQVNGTSVIGTLPIPVKVPEDKIKYPPSLILLIDHVEDIENKINAISDSDLFVHYPSLKDDLHNSWQKVYDIKETNTDVKQKKTDLIELIKSLLKIINERFLKRSCNANK
;
A
#
# COMPACT_ATOMS: atom_id res chain seq x y z
N MET A 1 26.53 -14.22 64.00
CA MET A 1 25.38 -13.57 63.33
C MET A 1 25.79 -13.36 61.88
N GLY A 2 25.42 -14.30 61.01
CA GLY A 2 25.93 -14.40 59.64
C GLY A 2 25.00 -13.73 58.64
N SER A 3 25.58 -12.87 57.80
CA SER A 3 24.94 -12.17 56.70
C SER A 3 24.66 -13.10 55.53
N HIS A 4 23.39 -13.26 55.13
CA HIS A 4 23.02 -13.91 53.89
C HIS A 4 22.78 -12.84 52.81
N THR A 5 23.75 -12.66 51.91
CA THR A 5 23.55 -11.93 50.65
C THR A 5 23.01 -12.91 49.61
N SER A 6 21.72 -12.79 49.29
CA SER A 6 21.09 -13.61 48.26
C SER A 6 21.49 -13.10 46.88
N SER A 7 22.18 -13.98 46.15
CA SER A 7 22.62 -13.83 44.77
C SER A 7 21.57 -14.43 43.85
N HIS A 8 20.82 -13.59 43.13
CA HIS A 8 19.94 -14.04 42.05
C HIS A 8 20.38 -13.44 40.72
N GLN A 9 21.29 -14.19 40.10
CA GLN A 9 21.45 -14.52 38.69
C GLN A 9 20.75 -13.63 37.64
N ARG A 10 21.58 -12.99 36.81
CA ARG A 10 21.25 -12.39 35.51
C ARG A 10 20.48 -13.39 34.64
N LEU A 11 19.29 -13.01 34.17
CA LEU A 11 18.61 -13.71 33.09
C LEU A 11 19.39 -13.49 31.79
N LYS A 12 19.69 -14.60 31.12
CA LYS A 12 20.44 -14.67 29.85
C LYS A 12 19.55 -14.24 28.69
N SER A 13 20.12 -13.48 27.76
CA SER A 13 19.51 -13.11 26.48
C SER A 13 19.15 -14.35 25.67
N ILE A 14 17.91 -14.43 25.21
CA ILE A 14 17.48 -15.43 24.23
C ILE A 14 17.57 -14.75 22.87
N SER A 15 18.70 -15.00 22.19
CA SER A 15 18.80 -14.84 20.75
C SER A 15 18.11 -16.05 20.13
N SER A 16 17.06 -15.83 19.34
CA SER A 16 16.49 -16.85 18.47
C SER A 16 16.24 -16.22 17.12
N ARG A 17 17.27 -16.38 16.29
CA ARG A 17 17.32 -16.09 14.87
C ARG A 17 16.63 -17.24 14.13
N THR A 18 15.95 -16.88 13.05
CA THR A 18 15.51 -17.68 11.89
C THR A 18 14.46 -18.76 12.12
N PHE A 19 13.26 -18.50 11.57
CA PHE A 19 12.53 -19.49 10.80
C PHE A 19 12.19 -18.88 9.44
N ASP A 20 12.69 -19.53 8.39
CA ASP A 20 12.31 -19.34 6.99
C ASP A 20 10.80 -19.59 6.82
N PHE A 21 10.11 -18.65 6.19
CA PHE A 21 8.80 -18.90 5.62
C PHE A 21 8.91 -18.76 4.10
N THR A 22 9.19 -19.89 3.46
CA THR A 22 9.05 -20.05 2.02
C THR A 22 7.60 -20.43 1.75
N GLU A 23 6.77 -19.47 1.34
CA GLU A 23 5.48 -19.76 0.73
C GLU A 23 5.52 -19.21 -0.69
N VAL A 24 5.74 -20.11 -1.64
CA VAL A 24 5.60 -19.85 -3.07
C VAL A 24 4.10 -19.96 -3.35
N VAL A 25 3.43 -18.84 -3.54
CA VAL A 25 2.04 -18.85 -4.01
C VAL A 25 2.08 -19.02 -5.52
N ASP A 26 1.78 -20.24 -5.99
CA ASP A 26 1.49 -20.51 -7.39
C ASP A 26 0.26 -19.70 -7.81
N PHE A 27 0.48 -18.70 -8.66
CA PHE A 27 -0.59 -17.92 -9.28
C PHE A 27 -1.04 -18.66 -10.54
N GLU A 28 -1.78 -19.76 -10.36
CA GLU A 28 -2.48 -20.40 -11.48
C GLU A 28 -3.62 -19.48 -11.93
N PHE A 29 -3.36 -18.65 -12.94
CA PHE A 29 -4.41 -18.06 -13.75
C PHE A 29 -5.11 -19.18 -14.51
N SER A 30 -6.41 -19.35 -14.27
CA SER A 30 -7.26 -20.22 -15.08
C SER A 30 -7.28 -19.70 -16.52
N ASP A 31 -6.64 -20.47 -17.39
CA ASP A 31 -6.70 -20.41 -18.84
C ASP A 31 -8.13 -20.75 -19.28
N SER A 32 -8.88 -19.76 -19.75
CA SER A 32 -10.11 -19.99 -20.51
C SER A 32 -9.84 -19.58 -21.95
N GLY A 33 -9.36 -20.55 -22.71
CA GLY A 33 -9.19 -20.41 -24.15
C GLY A 33 -10.52 -20.21 -24.88
N THR A 34 -10.51 -19.30 -25.84
CA THR A 34 -11.23 -19.53 -27.10
C THR A 34 -10.29 -19.19 -28.26
N ALA A 35 -10.22 -20.14 -29.17
CA ALA A 35 -9.33 -20.19 -30.30
C ALA A 35 -9.90 -19.48 -31.53
N SER A 36 -9.01 -19.29 -32.51
CA SER A 36 -9.24 -19.01 -33.94
C SER A 36 -9.54 -17.55 -34.29
N ASP A 37 -8.97 -16.95 -35.34
CA ASP A 37 -8.38 -17.50 -36.55
C ASP A 37 -7.41 -16.44 -37.12
N ASP A 38 -6.17 -16.83 -37.43
CA ASP A 38 -5.29 -16.14 -38.37
C ASP A 38 -5.26 -17.06 -39.60
N PRO A 39 -5.34 -16.56 -40.85
CA PRO A 39 -4.08 -16.09 -41.41
C PRO A 39 -4.14 -15.01 -42.53
N LYS A 40 -2.94 -14.45 -42.76
CA LYS A 40 -2.28 -14.08 -44.04
C LYS A 40 -2.35 -12.62 -44.54
N VAL A 41 -1.19 -11.95 -44.37
CA VAL A 41 -0.31 -11.37 -45.42
C VAL A 41 -0.99 -10.72 -46.62
N ILE A 42 -0.82 -9.39 -46.83
CA ILE A 42 -0.18 -8.78 -48.04
C ILE A 42 0.39 -7.38 -47.71
N ASN A 43 1.65 -7.17 -48.11
CA ASN A 43 2.34 -5.88 -48.24
C ASN A 43 1.77 -5.00 -49.37
N ASN A 44 2.11 -3.70 -49.31
CA ASN A 44 2.03 -2.66 -50.34
C ASN A 44 0.64 -2.05 -50.60
N PHE A 45 0.48 -0.75 -50.32
CA PHE A 45 0.10 0.20 -51.37
C PHE A 45 0.55 1.63 -51.06
N ASN A 46 0.97 2.29 -52.14
CA ASN A 46 1.60 3.61 -52.24
C ASN A 46 0.66 4.78 -51.87
N LEU A 47 1.33 5.90 -51.57
CA LEU A 47 0.87 7.30 -51.62
C LEU A 47 -0.27 7.60 -52.61
N PRO A 48 -1.01 8.70 -52.35
CA PRO A 48 -0.84 9.83 -53.24
C PRO A 48 -0.52 11.13 -52.50
N GLN A 49 0.57 11.76 -52.92
CA GLN A 49 0.75 13.21 -52.84
C GLN A 49 -0.27 13.89 -53.76
N VAL A 50 -1.00 14.89 -53.26
CA VAL A 50 -1.40 16.06 -54.05
C VAL A 50 -1.41 17.31 -53.15
N ASN A 51 -0.86 18.39 -53.72
CA ASN A 51 -0.48 19.66 -53.10
C ASN A 51 -1.64 20.68 -53.02
N GLY A 52 -1.53 21.60 -52.05
CA GLY A 52 -2.07 22.99 -52.05
C GLY A 52 -3.52 23.12 -51.54
N THR A 53 -3.93 24.08 -50.70
CA THR A 53 -3.43 25.45 -50.46
C THR A 53 -4.11 26.05 -49.20
N SER A 54 -3.32 26.80 -48.41
CA SER A 54 -3.65 27.96 -47.55
C SER A 54 -4.48 27.91 -46.25
N VAL A 55 -3.72 28.14 -45.15
CA VAL A 55 -3.90 29.01 -43.97
C VAL A 55 -5.19 28.95 -43.14
N ILE A 56 -5.07 28.35 -41.94
CA ILE A 56 -5.38 29.04 -40.68
C ILE A 56 -4.22 28.76 -39.71
N GLY A 57 -3.57 29.82 -39.25
CA GLY A 57 -2.45 29.74 -38.30
C GLY A 57 -2.90 29.07 -37.00
N THR A 58 -2.44 27.84 -36.80
CA THR A 58 -2.41 27.23 -35.49
C THR A 58 -0.94 27.23 -35.09
N LEU A 59 -0.61 28.09 -34.13
CA LEU A 59 0.66 28.05 -33.40
C LEU A 59 1.01 26.58 -33.09
N PRO A 60 2.26 26.13 -33.26
CA PRO A 60 2.64 24.84 -32.73
C PRO A 60 2.43 24.93 -31.22
N ILE A 61 1.34 24.34 -30.73
CA ILE A 61 1.15 24.09 -29.32
C ILE A 61 2.40 23.26 -28.97
N PRO A 62 3.33 23.77 -28.14
CA PRO A 62 4.30 22.88 -27.54
C PRO A 62 3.42 21.91 -26.78
N VAL A 63 3.39 20.64 -27.21
CA VAL A 63 2.82 19.56 -26.42
C VAL A 63 3.62 19.58 -25.13
N LYS A 64 3.12 20.36 -24.17
CA LYS A 64 3.56 20.32 -22.80
C LYS A 64 3.15 18.92 -22.40
N VAL A 65 4.13 18.05 -22.27
CA VAL A 65 4.02 16.83 -21.49
C VAL A 65 4.44 17.22 -20.08
N PRO A 66 3.56 17.71 -19.19
CA PRO A 66 3.87 17.76 -17.77
C PRO A 66 3.31 16.48 -17.16
N GLU A 67 3.89 15.34 -17.51
CA GLU A 67 3.71 14.15 -16.69
C GLU A 67 5.09 13.54 -16.48
N ASP A 68 5.92 14.27 -15.73
CA ASP A 68 6.78 13.60 -14.76
C ASP A 68 5.83 12.82 -13.84
N LYS A 69 5.40 11.63 -14.29
CA LYS A 69 4.70 10.66 -13.45
C LYS A 69 5.71 10.33 -12.37
N ILE A 70 5.54 10.95 -11.21
CA ILE A 70 6.34 10.70 -10.03
C ILE A 70 6.28 9.19 -9.80
N LYS A 71 7.37 8.51 -10.13
CA LYS A 71 7.44 7.06 -10.04
C LYS A 71 7.64 6.72 -8.58
N TYR A 72 6.54 6.50 -7.87
CA TYR A 72 6.59 6.03 -6.51
C TYR A 72 7.28 4.66 -6.45
N PRO A 73 8.05 4.38 -5.39
CA PRO A 73 8.61 3.05 -5.21
C PRO A 73 7.46 2.04 -5.05
N PRO A 74 7.57 0.84 -5.64
CA PRO A 74 6.52 -0.18 -5.57
C PRO A 74 6.09 -0.50 -4.13
N SER A 75 7.04 -0.47 -3.20
CA SER A 75 6.77 -0.66 -1.76
C SER A 75 5.85 0.39 -1.16
N LEU A 76 5.91 1.64 -1.63
CA LEU A 76 5.01 2.70 -1.17
C LEU A 76 3.62 2.53 -1.77
N ILE A 77 3.53 2.14 -3.05
CA ILE A 77 2.24 1.91 -3.72
C ILE A 77 1.47 0.78 -3.03
N LEU A 78 2.12 -0.38 -2.85
CA LEU A 78 1.51 -1.51 -2.16
C LEU A 78 1.08 -1.18 -0.72
N LEU A 79 1.81 -0.29 -0.06
CA LEU A 79 1.49 0.15 1.29
C LEU A 79 0.30 1.11 1.33
N ILE A 80 0.16 1.97 0.32
CA ILE A 80 -1.02 2.83 0.16
C ILE A 80 -2.26 1.95 -0.04
N ASP A 81 -2.21 1.03 -1.01
CA ASP A 81 -3.33 0.12 -1.31
C ASP A 81 -3.75 -0.67 -0.06
N HIS A 82 -2.76 -1.19 0.69
CA HIS A 82 -3.03 -1.92 1.93
C HIS A 82 -3.69 -1.05 3.02
N VAL A 83 -3.28 0.22 3.17
CA VAL A 83 -3.88 1.12 4.16
C VAL A 83 -5.29 1.51 3.75
N GLU A 84 -5.55 1.71 2.44
CA GLU A 84 -6.90 1.94 1.91
C GLU A 84 -7.82 0.71 2.15
N ASP A 85 -7.29 -0.50 1.98
CA ASP A 85 -8.03 -1.72 2.32
C ASP A 85 -8.39 -1.80 3.80
N ILE A 86 -7.45 -1.41 4.69
CA ILE A 86 -7.72 -1.35 6.13
C ILE A 86 -8.78 -0.28 6.44
N GLU A 87 -8.70 0.89 5.82
CA GLU A 87 -9.72 1.94 5.95
C GLU A 87 -11.10 1.44 5.54
N ASN A 88 -11.19 0.78 4.39
CA ASN A 88 -12.42 0.18 3.90
C ASN A 88 -12.97 -0.86 4.89
N LYS A 89 -12.11 -1.71 5.46
CA LYS A 89 -12.50 -2.67 6.51
C LYS A 89 -13.01 -1.98 7.76
N ILE A 90 -12.34 -0.92 8.22
CA ILE A 90 -12.77 -0.12 9.39
C ILE A 90 -14.14 0.52 9.13
N ASN A 91 -14.38 1.02 7.92
CA ASN A 91 -15.65 1.66 7.58
C ASN A 91 -16.78 0.63 7.38
N ALA A 92 -16.48 -0.56 6.87
CA ALA A 92 -17.45 -1.62 6.64
C ALA A 92 -17.83 -2.38 7.93
N ILE A 93 -16.92 -2.46 8.91
CA ILE A 93 -17.14 -3.26 10.12
C ILE A 93 -18.12 -2.57 11.09
N SER A 94 -19.04 -3.37 11.64
CA SER A 94 -19.98 -2.90 12.67
C SER A 94 -19.25 -2.60 13.99
N ASP A 95 -19.82 -1.75 14.85
CA ASP A 95 -19.24 -1.46 16.17
C ASP A 95 -19.17 -2.71 17.08
N SER A 96 -19.92 -3.77 16.76
CA SER A 96 -19.87 -5.06 17.47
C SER A 96 -18.73 -5.94 17.05
N ASP A 97 -18.50 -6.01 15.74
CA ASP A 97 -17.42 -6.81 15.19
C ASP A 97 -16.08 -6.09 15.35
N LEU A 98 -16.09 -4.74 15.41
CA LEU A 98 -14.90 -3.93 15.66
C LEU A 98 -14.14 -4.39 16.89
N PHE A 99 -14.82 -4.80 17.98
CA PHE A 99 -14.15 -5.25 19.20
C PHE A 99 -13.32 -6.53 18.98
N VAL A 100 -13.84 -7.45 18.16
CA VAL A 100 -13.18 -8.72 17.83
C VAL A 100 -11.98 -8.47 16.92
N HIS A 101 -12.14 -7.58 15.95
CA HIS A 101 -11.11 -7.29 14.95
C HIS A 101 -10.13 -6.18 15.37
N TYR A 102 -10.39 -5.47 16.48
CA TYR A 102 -9.61 -4.33 16.94
C TYR A 102 -8.11 -4.66 17.11
N PRO A 103 -7.71 -5.76 17.77
CA PRO A 103 -6.29 -6.10 17.91
C PRO A 103 -5.60 -6.25 16.55
N SER A 104 -6.21 -7.00 15.62
CA SER A 104 -5.67 -7.22 14.28
C SER A 104 -5.58 -5.92 13.47
N LEU A 105 -6.65 -5.11 13.44
CA LEU A 105 -6.66 -3.83 12.70
C LEU A 105 -5.61 -2.87 13.25
N LYS A 106 -5.44 -2.84 14.57
CA LYS A 106 -4.42 -2.02 15.23
C LYS A 106 -3.01 -2.50 14.85
N ASP A 107 -2.76 -3.80 14.92
CA ASP A 107 -1.47 -4.38 14.54
C ASP A 107 -1.16 -4.15 13.06
N ASP A 108 -2.14 -4.31 12.16
CA ASP A 108 -1.99 -4.06 10.72
C ASP A 108 -1.64 -2.59 10.42
N LEU A 109 -2.26 -1.65 11.12
CA LEU A 109 -1.94 -0.23 11.04
C LEU A 109 -0.54 0.07 11.58
N HIS A 110 -0.14 -0.53 12.71
CA HIS A 110 1.21 -0.37 13.27
C HIS A 110 2.28 -0.97 12.36
N ASN A 111 2.04 -2.14 11.78
CA ASN A 111 2.92 -2.79 10.82
C ASN A 111 3.06 -1.92 9.57
N SER A 112 1.95 -1.36 9.08
CA SER A 112 1.97 -0.45 7.94
C SER A 112 2.77 0.80 8.26
N TRP A 113 2.59 1.38 9.45
CA TRP A 113 3.35 2.54 9.93
C TRP A 113 4.85 2.29 10.00
N GLN A 114 5.29 1.14 10.53
CA GLN A 114 6.70 0.74 10.54
C GLN A 114 7.26 0.63 9.12
N LYS A 115 6.53 -0.04 8.22
CA LYS A 115 6.91 -0.18 6.81
C LYS A 115 7.05 1.18 6.11
N VAL A 116 6.24 2.19 6.47
CA VAL A 116 6.45 3.55 5.94
C VAL A 116 7.85 4.05 6.28
N TYR A 117 8.28 3.92 7.54
CA TYR A 117 9.62 4.39 7.94
C TYR A 117 10.77 3.62 7.29
N ASP A 118 10.59 2.34 7.00
CA ASP A 118 11.61 1.50 6.36
C ASP A 118 11.90 1.89 4.90
N ILE A 119 10.96 2.59 4.23
CA ILE A 119 11.14 3.05 2.85
C ILE A 119 12.21 4.15 2.84
N LYS A 120 13.40 3.86 2.30
CA LYS A 120 14.45 4.86 2.09
C LYS A 120 14.04 5.82 0.97
N GLU A 121 14.20 7.11 1.24
CA GLU A 121 13.70 8.18 0.38
C GLU A 121 14.80 9.19 0.07
N THR A 122 14.87 9.59 -1.20
CA THR A 122 15.73 10.68 -1.69
C THR A 122 14.94 11.77 -2.41
N ASN A 123 13.68 11.49 -2.79
CA ASN A 123 12.81 12.40 -3.53
C ASN A 123 11.79 13.07 -2.59
N THR A 124 11.66 14.39 -2.69
CA THR A 124 10.74 15.22 -1.89
C THR A 124 9.27 14.83 -2.04
N ASP A 125 8.85 14.39 -3.23
CA ASP A 125 7.46 13.98 -3.48
C ASP A 125 7.12 12.65 -2.80
N VAL A 126 8.08 11.72 -2.80
CA VAL A 126 7.97 10.45 -2.06
C VAL A 126 7.87 10.73 -0.55
N LYS A 127 8.64 11.71 -0.07
CA LYS A 127 8.60 12.16 1.32
C LYS A 127 7.27 12.76 1.73
N GLN A 128 6.71 13.61 0.87
CA GLN A 128 5.39 14.16 1.12
C GLN A 128 4.35 13.04 1.17
N LYS A 129 4.35 12.14 0.18
CA LYS A 129 3.38 11.04 0.13
C LYS A 129 3.49 10.09 1.32
N LYS A 130 4.71 9.83 1.81
CA LYS A 130 4.93 9.08 3.07
C LYS A 130 4.36 9.80 4.28
N THR A 131 4.54 11.12 4.35
CA THR A 131 4.00 11.94 5.43
C THR A 131 2.48 11.86 5.42
N ASP A 132 1.86 12.02 4.25
CA ASP A 132 0.41 11.90 4.08
C ASP A 132 -0.09 10.52 4.52
N LEU A 133 0.62 9.45 4.16
CA LEU A 133 0.29 8.08 4.55
C LEU A 133 0.41 7.86 6.07
N ILE A 134 1.42 8.45 6.72
CA ILE A 134 1.56 8.39 8.18
C ILE A 134 0.39 9.11 8.87
N GLU A 135 0.00 10.28 8.37
CA GLU A 135 -1.15 11.02 8.91
C GLU A 135 -2.46 10.26 8.71
N LEU A 136 -2.64 9.59 7.57
CA LEU A 136 -3.77 8.70 7.33
C LEU A 136 -3.82 7.56 8.35
N ILE A 137 -2.70 6.84 8.55
CA ILE A 137 -2.61 5.75 9.53
C ILE A 137 -2.94 6.24 10.94
N LYS A 138 -2.41 7.41 11.35
CA LYS A 138 -2.73 8.01 12.66
C LYS A 138 -4.22 8.33 12.79
N SER A 139 -4.84 8.86 11.73
CA SER A 139 -6.26 9.14 11.68
C SER A 139 -7.09 7.86 11.86
N LEU A 140 -6.75 6.80 11.12
CA LEU A 140 -7.42 5.49 11.24
C LEU A 140 -7.27 4.90 12.64
N LEU A 141 -6.07 4.93 13.22
CA LEU A 141 -5.83 4.50 14.61
C LEU A 141 -6.69 5.29 15.61
N LYS A 142 -6.85 6.59 15.41
CA LYS A 142 -7.70 7.43 16.25
C LYS A 142 -9.18 7.03 16.11
N ILE A 143 -9.67 6.84 14.88
CA ILE A 143 -11.05 6.44 14.59
C ILE A 143 -11.37 5.10 15.26
N ILE A 144 -10.53 4.08 15.09
CA ILE A 144 -10.79 2.77 15.72
C ILE A 144 -10.77 2.85 17.24
N ASN A 145 -9.88 3.67 17.83
CA ASN A 145 -9.82 3.86 19.28
C ASN A 145 -11.06 4.57 19.81
N GLU A 146 -11.52 5.63 19.14
CA GLU A 146 -12.73 6.35 19.53
C GLU A 146 -13.97 5.45 19.45
N ARG A 147 -14.11 4.68 18.37
CA ARG A 147 -15.21 3.71 18.22
C ARG A 147 -15.15 2.60 19.28
N PHE A 148 -13.96 2.09 19.58
CA PHE A 148 -13.75 1.09 20.62
C PHE A 148 -14.14 1.63 22.01
N LEU A 149 -13.65 2.82 22.39
CA LEU A 149 -13.94 3.44 23.68
C LEU A 149 -15.42 3.81 23.85
N LYS A 150 -16.07 4.31 22.79
CA LYS A 150 -17.50 4.65 22.79
C LYS A 150 -18.36 3.45 23.19
N ARG A 151 -18.02 2.26 22.70
CA ARG A 151 -18.69 1.00 23.08
C ARG A 151 -18.43 0.66 24.55
N SER A 152 -17.17 0.73 25.01
CA SER A 152 -16.82 0.43 26.41
C SER A 152 -17.51 1.35 27.42
N CYS A 153 -17.74 2.62 27.07
CA CYS A 153 -18.51 3.55 27.90
C CYS A 153 -20.02 3.23 27.89
N ASN A 154 -20.58 2.77 26.78
CA ASN A 154 -22.00 2.42 26.68
C ASN A 154 -22.34 1.07 27.34
N ALA A 155 -21.38 0.15 27.44
CA ALA A 155 -21.59 -1.16 28.08
C ALA A 155 -21.63 -1.11 29.62
N ASN A 156 -21.28 0.03 30.24
CA ASN A 156 -21.26 0.23 31.70
C ASN A 156 -22.44 1.11 32.21
N LYS A 157 -23.46 1.32 31.38
CA LYS A 157 -24.72 2.00 31.73
C LYS A 157 -25.87 1.00 31.73
#